data_AF-A0A359KJE4-F1
#
_entry.id   AF-A0A359KJE4-F1
#
_cell.length_a   1.000
_cell.length_b   1.000
_cell.length_c   1.000
_cell.angle_alpha   90.00
_cell.angle_beta   90.00
_cell.angle_gamma   90.00
#
_symmetry.space_group_name_H-M   'P 1'
#
loop_
_entity.id
_entity.type
_entity.pdbx_description
1 polymer ?
#
loop_
_entity_poly.entity_id
_entity_poly.type
_entity_poly.pdbx_seq_one_letter_code
_entity_poly.pdbx_strand_id
1 'polypeptide(L)' 'MVITKRPSLDEYLKLEYPFNVIAAPDTGGYVVTFPDLSGCTTHVERIDDVGPMADEIRRLWIRTEYEDDEDIPLPSYP' A
#
# COMPACT_ATOMS: atom_id res chain seq x y z
N MET A 1 11.30 18.48 22.42
CA MET A 1 10.18 17.64 21.93
C MET A 1 9.88 18.12 20.52
N VAL A 2 10.31 17.39 19.49
CA VAL A 2 9.91 17.71 18.12
C VAL A 2 8.49 17.17 17.96
N ILE A 3 7.51 18.07 17.95
CA ILE A 3 6.14 17.71 17.59
C ILE A 3 6.13 17.60 16.07
N THR A 4 6.41 16.42 15.53
CA THR A 4 6.15 16.15 14.12
C THR A 4 4.65 16.06 13.94
N LYS A 5 4.06 17.09 13.34
CA LYS A 5 2.63 17.11 12.98
C LYS A 5 2.36 15.95 12.02
N ARG A 6 1.37 15.10 12.32
CA ARG A 6 0.88 14.05 11.42
C ARG A 6 0.51 14.68 10.06
N PRO A 7 1.01 14.17 8.93
CA PRO A 7 0.55 14.59 7.61
C PRO A 7 -0.97 14.44 7.46
N SER A 8 -1.57 15.24 6.61
CA SER A 8 -2.96 15.07 6.19
C SER A 8 -3.14 13.79 5.37
N LEU A 9 -4.35 13.25 5.33
CA LEU A 9 -4.68 12.10 4.48
C LEU A 9 -4.28 12.35 3.02
N ASP A 10 -4.55 13.55 2.49
CA ASP A 10 -4.19 13.92 1.11
C ASP A 10 -2.68 13.95 0.88
N GLU A 11 -1.87 14.28 1.88
CA GLU A 11 -0.41 14.21 1.80
C GLU A 11 0.05 12.74 1.74
N TYR A 12 -0.50 11.86 2.59
CA TYR A 12 -0.21 10.42 2.53
C TYR A 12 -0.62 9.78 1.21
N LEU A 13 -1.80 10.11 0.68
CA LEU A 13 -2.31 9.51 -0.55
C LEU A 13 -1.49 9.87 -1.80
N LYS A 14 -0.73 10.97 -1.75
CA LYS A 14 0.21 11.40 -2.81
C LYS A 14 1.56 10.69 -2.75
N LEU A 15 1.90 10.03 -1.64
CA LEU A 15 3.14 9.29 -1.54
C LEU A 15 3.10 8.05 -2.44
N GLU A 16 4.20 7.81 -3.14
CA GLU A 16 4.42 6.62 -3.94
C GLU A 16 5.05 5.56 -3.04
N TYR A 17 4.37 4.44 -2.87
CA TYR A 17 4.89 3.29 -2.13
C TYR A 17 5.28 2.20 -3.13
N PRO A 18 6.54 1.73 -3.12
CA PRO A 18 6.93 0.58 -3.90
C PRO A 18 6.12 -0.65 -3.50
N PHE A 19 5.78 -1.48 -4.48
CA PHE A 19 5.13 -2.77 -4.25
C PHE A 19 5.87 -3.87 -4.99
N ASN A 20 5.77 -5.08 -4.46
CA ASN A 20 6.28 -6.29 -5.08
C ASN A 20 5.14 -7.03 -5.77
N VAL A 21 5.46 -7.67 -6.88
CA VAL A 21 4.55 -8.56 -7.61
C VAL A 21 5.20 -9.94 -7.66
N ILE A 22 4.53 -10.93 -7.07
CA ILE A 22 5.02 -12.29 -6.97
C ILE A 22 4.05 -13.20 -7.70
N ALA A 23 4.52 -13.96 -8.69
CA ALA A 23 3.68 -14.95 -9.35
C ALA A 23 3.23 -16.02 -8.34
N ALA A 24 1.96 -16.41 -8.38
CA ALA A 24 1.38 -17.38 -7.45
C ALA A 24 1.07 -18.70 -8.18
N PRO A 25 2.06 -19.59 -8.39
CA PRO A 25 1.88 -20.78 -9.21
C PRO A 25 0.82 -21.75 -8.69
N ASP A 26 0.63 -21.81 -7.37
CA ASP A 26 -0.31 -22.74 -6.73
C ASP A 26 -1.77 -22.31 -6.86
N THR A 27 -2.02 -21.00 -6.95
CA THR A 27 -3.38 -20.42 -7.00
C THR A 27 -3.70 -19.76 -8.35
N GLY A 28 -2.70 -19.62 -9.23
CA GLY A 28 -2.78 -18.79 -10.43
C GLY A 28 -2.56 -17.31 -10.09
N GLY A 29 -2.36 -16.47 -11.10
CA GLY A 29 -2.26 -15.02 -10.92
C GLY A 29 -1.00 -14.56 -10.18
N TYR A 30 -1.16 -13.46 -9.44
CA TYR A 30 -0.09 -12.67 -8.83
C TYR A 30 -0.51 -12.19 -7.45
N VAL A 31 0.43 -12.17 -6.50
CA VAL A 31 0.27 -11.50 -5.21
C VAL A 31 1.00 -10.16 -5.28
N VAL A 32 0.29 -9.10 -4.92
CA VAL A 32 0.82 -7.74 -4.77
C VAL A 32 1.00 -7.46 -3.29
N THR A 33 2.18 -6.99 -2.89
CA THR A 33 2.46 -6.61 -1.49
C THR A 33 3.15 -5.25 -1.41
N PHE A 34 2.81 -4.44 -0.41
CA PHE A 34 3.50 -3.19 -0.10
C PHE A 34 4.39 -3.40 1.14
N PRO A 35 5.73 -3.53 1.00
CA PRO A 35 6.61 -3.85 2.12
C PRO A 35 6.58 -2.85 3.28
N ASP A 36 6.38 -1.57 2.94
CA ASP A 36 6.30 -0.47 3.91
C ASP A 36 4.93 -0.37 4.59
N LEU A 37 3.89 -0.99 4.02
CA LEU A 37 2.52 -0.97 4.53
C LEU A 37 2.15 -2.37 5.02
N SER A 38 2.51 -2.68 6.27
CA SER A 38 2.34 -4.01 6.84
C SER A 38 0.89 -4.52 6.70
N GLY A 39 0.74 -5.71 6.12
CA GLY A 39 -0.57 -6.31 5.88
C GLY A 39 -1.31 -5.81 4.62
N CYS A 40 -0.78 -4.81 3.91
CA CYS A 40 -1.33 -4.36 2.62
C CYS A 40 -0.91 -5.33 1.51
N THR A 41 -1.79 -6.30 1.24
CA THR A 41 -1.59 -7.36 0.25
C THR A 41 -2.88 -7.68 -0.49
N THR A 42 -2.78 -8.13 -1.73
CA THR A 42 -3.93 -8.59 -2.52
C THR A 42 -3.51 -9.62 -3.56
N HIS A 43 -4.45 -10.47 -3.96
CA HIS A 43 -4.29 -11.41 -5.06
C HIS A 43 -4.96 -10.85 -6.31
N VAL A 44 -4.27 -10.93 -7.44
CA VAL A 44 -4.72 -10.44 -8.75
C VAL A 44 -4.60 -11.56 -9.77
N GLU A 45 -5.69 -11.84 -10.50
CA GLU A 45 -5.69 -12.95 -11.47
C GLU A 45 -4.88 -12.64 -12.74
N ARG A 46 -4.85 -11.37 -13.16
CA ARG A 46 -4.24 -10.92 -14.42
C ARG A 46 -3.16 -9.89 -14.18
N ILE A 47 -2.09 -9.96 -14.97
CA ILE A 47 -0.97 -9.01 -14.87
C ILE A 47 -1.40 -7.56 -15.20
N ASP A 48 -2.34 -7.39 -16.11
CA ASP A 48 -2.85 -6.07 -16.52
C ASP A 48 -3.57 -5.34 -15.36
N ASP A 49 -4.11 -6.10 -14.40
CA ASP A 49 -4.87 -5.57 -13.26
C ASP A 49 -3.99 -5.26 -12.05
N VAL A 50 -2.71 -5.63 -12.08
CA VAL A 50 -1.78 -5.46 -10.95
C VAL A 50 -1.61 -3.98 -10.57
N GLY A 51 -1.38 -3.10 -11.55
CA GLY A 51 -1.21 -1.67 -11.30
C GLY A 51 -2.46 -1.01 -10.69
N PRO A 52 -3.65 -1.14 -11.33
CA PRO A 52 -4.90 -0.63 -10.78
C PRO A 52 -5.20 -1.15 -9.38
N MET A 53 -5.04 -2.46 -9.16
CA MET A 53 -5.33 -3.09 -7.88
C MET A 53 -4.33 -2.68 -6.79
N ALA A 54 -3.05 -2.51 -7.12
CA ALA A 54 -2.05 -1.99 -6.20
C ALA A 54 -2.39 -0.57 -5.72
N ASP A 55 -2.79 0.34 -6.61
CA ASP A 55 -3.20 1.69 -6.21
C ASP A 55 -4.47 1.68 -5.35
N GLU A 56 -5.46 0.84 -5.70
CA GLU A 56 -6.68 0.69 -4.93
C GLU A 56 -6.41 0.24 -3.49
N ILE A 57 -5.69 -0.87 -3.31
CA ILE A 57 -5.44 -1.40 -1.95
C ILE A 57 -4.56 -0.49 -1.12
N ARG A 58 -3.59 0.20 -1.73
CA ARG A 58 -2.74 1.19 -1.06
C ARG A 58 -3.58 2.34 -0.51
N ARG A 59 -4.48 2.90 -1.32
CA ARG A 59 -5.37 3.98 -0.89
C ARG A 59 -6.34 3.53 0.19
N LEU A 60 -6.88 2.32 0.07
CA LEU A 60 -7.79 1.76 1.08
C LEU A 60 -7.06 1.59 2.41
N TRP A 61 -5.90 0.95 2.41
CA TRP A 61 -5.08 0.74 3.61
C TRP A 61 -4.75 2.08 4.30
N ILE A 62 -4.24 3.07 3.54
CA ILE A 62 -3.92 4.40 4.07
C ILE A 62 -5.14 5.08 4.67
N ARG A 63 -6.32 4.96 4.05
CA ARG A 63 -7.56 5.54 4.59
C ARG A 63 -7.97 4.89 5.90
N THR A 64 -7.95 3.57 5.97
CA THR A 64 -8.32 2.81 7.17
C THR A 64 -7.41 3.19 8.35
N GLU A 65 -6.10 3.09 8.19
CA GLU A 65 -5.14 3.45 9.24
C GLU A 65 -5.24 4.94 9.61
N TYR A 66 -5.58 5.80 8.64
CA TYR A 66 -5.80 7.21 8.92
C TYR A 66 -7.04 7.44 9.81
N GLU A 67 -8.16 6.81 9.46
CA GLU A 67 -9.44 6.88 10.18
C GLU A 67 -9.35 6.28 11.58
N ASP A 68 -8.54 5.24 11.76
CA ASP A 68 -8.31 4.57 13.04
C ASP A 68 -7.26 5.29 13.92
N ASP A 69 -6.75 6.45 13.49
CA ASP A 69 -5.69 7.21 14.17
C ASP A 69 -4.38 6.42 14.40
N GLU A 70 -4.14 5.38 13.58
CA GLU A 70 -2.93 4.56 13.59
C GLU A 70 -1.75 5.23 12.85
N ASP A 71 -0.54 4.72 13.10
CA ASP A 71 0.68 5.22 12.47
C ASP A 71 0.82 4.72 11.03
N ILE A 72 1.11 5.63 10.11
CA ILE A 72 1.31 5.33 8.69
C ILE A 72 2.79 5.55 8.36
N PRO A 73 3.55 4.46 8.11
CA PRO A 73 4.97 4.55 7.77
C PRO A 73 5.18 5.34 6.47
N LEU A 74 6.28 6.09 6.38
CA LEU A 74 6.69 6.71 5.12
C LEU A 74 7.36 5.67 4.21
N PRO A 75 7.28 5.84 2.86
CA PRO A 75 7.98 4.96 1.92
C PRO A 75 9.49 4.93 2.21
N SER A 76 10.07 3.72 2.23
CA SER A 76 11.49 3.54 2.58
C SER A 76 12.44 3.63 1.37
N TYR A 77 11.93 3.50 0.14
CA TYR A 77 12.72 3.55 -1.09
C TYR A 77 12.18 4.62 -2.06
N PRO A 78 13.07 5.37 -2.75
CA PRO A 78 12.72 6.26 -3.86
C PRO A 78 12.41 5.51 -5.16
#